data_AF-F3FYI4-F1
#
_entry.id   AF-F3FYI4-F1
#
_cell.length_a   1.000
_cell.length_b   1.000
_cell.length_c   1.000
_cell.angle_alpha   90.00
_cell.angle_beta   90.00
_cell.angle_gamma   90.00
#
_symmetry.space_group_name_H-M   'P 1'
#
loop_
_entity.id
_entity.type
_entity.pdbx_description
1 polymer ?
#
loop_
_entity_poly.entity_id
_entity_poly.type
_entity_poly.pdbx_seq_one_letter_code
_entity_poly.pdbx_strand_id
1 'polypeptide(L)' 'AERLAYMIEDSTPSALLTQRHLQEYLPTLTLPLVLLDDDQRKTFTERDDNPV' A
#
# COMPACT_ATOMS: atom_id res chain seq x y z
N ALA A 1 -12.10 -8.10 -9.12
CA ALA A 1 -12.12 -7.23 -7.92
C ALA A 1 -12.78 -7.89 -6.70
N GLU A 2 -13.77 -8.79 -6.88
CA GLU A 2 -14.58 -9.33 -5.77
C GLU A 2 -13.80 -10.16 -4.74
N ARG A 3 -12.84 -11.00 -5.16
CA ARG A 3 -12.04 -11.79 -4.20
C ARG A 3 -11.15 -10.93 -3.30
N LEU A 4 -10.68 -9.79 -3.81
CA LEU A 4 -9.81 -8.90 -3.06
C LEU A 4 -10.60 -8.11 -2.01
N ALA A 5 -11.80 -7.64 -2.35
CA ALA A 5 -12.74 -7.05 -1.39
C ALA A 5 -13.04 -8.04 -0.26
N TYR A 6 -13.43 -9.27 -0.60
CA TYR A 6 -13.75 -10.30 0.39
C TYR A 6 -12.57 -10.59 1.34
N MET A 7 -11.35 -10.72 0.82
CA MET A 7 -10.17 -10.96 1.67
C MET A 7 -9.87 -9.79 2.62
N ILE A 8 -10.11 -8.56 2.18
CA ILE A 8 -9.92 -7.36 2.99
C ILE A 8 -11.02 -7.24 4.05
N GLU A 9 -12.26 -7.51 3.68
CA GLU A 9 -13.39 -7.49 4.62
C GLU A 9 -13.26 -8.58 5.69
N ASP A 10 -12.86 -9.80 5.31
CA ASP A 10 -12.64 -10.91 6.24
C ASP A 10 -11.43 -10.67 7.17
N SER A 11 -10.35 -10.10 6.63
CA SER A 11 -9.15 -9.83 7.44
C SER A 11 -9.29 -8.60 8.35
N THR A 12 -10.28 -7.74 8.14
CA THR A 12 -10.48 -6.47 8.86
C THR A 12 -9.18 -5.68 9.11
N PRO A 13 -8.35 -5.41 8.08
CA PRO A 13 -7.06 -4.80 8.28
C PRO A 13 -7.22 -3.35 8.74
N SER A 14 -6.40 -2.91 9.70
CA SER A 14 -6.44 -1.54 10.20
C SER A 14 -5.98 -0.49 9.17
N ALA A 15 -5.22 -0.90 8.15
CA ALA A 15 -4.80 -0.05 7.03
C ALA A 15 -4.48 -0.90 5.79
N LEU A 16 -4.64 -0.33 4.59
CA LEU A 16 -4.33 -0.98 3.32
C LEU A 16 -3.14 -0.30 2.64
N LEU A 17 -2.07 -1.04 2.40
CA LEU A 17 -0.94 -0.56 1.59
C LEU A 17 -1.22 -0.83 0.11
N THR A 18 -1.15 0.19 -0.72
CA THR A 18 -1.37 0.11 -2.17
C THR A 18 -0.47 1.07 -2.95
N GLN A 19 -0.54 1.03 -4.27
CA GLN A 19 0.18 1.87 -5.21
C GLN A 19 -0.82 2.71 -6.02
N ARG A 20 -0.42 3.88 -6.51
CA ARG A 20 -1.37 4.83 -7.17
C ARG A 20 -2.05 4.22 -8.39
N HIS A 21 -1.32 3.48 -9.20
CA HIS A 21 -1.87 2.80 -10.38
C HIS A 21 -2.83 1.66 -10.01
N LEU A 22 -2.65 1.05 -8.83
CA LEU A 22 -3.51 -0.03 -8.34
C LEU A 22 -4.78 0.50 -7.66
N GLN A 23 -4.82 1.78 -7.28
CA GLN A 23 -6.00 2.40 -6.66
C GLN A 23 -7.23 2.31 -7.55
N GLU A 24 -7.08 2.42 -8.88
CA GLU A 24 -8.20 2.30 -9.83
C GLU A 24 -8.80 0.89 -9.90
N TYR A 25 -8.04 -0.12 -9.48
CA TYR A 25 -8.45 -1.53 -9.46
C TYR A 25 -8.90 -1.97 -8.07
N LEU A 26 -8.74 -1.13 -7.05
CA LEU A 26 -9.17 -1.42 -5.70
C LEU A 26 -10.67 -1.15 -5.54
N PRO A 27 -11.38 -2.01 -4.80
CA PRO A 27 -12.75 -1.72 -4.39
C PRO A 27 -12.78 -0.48 -3.48
N THR A 28 -13.93 0.18 -3.40
CA THR A 28 -14.13 1.28 -2.46
C THR A 28 -14.05 0.75 -1.02
N LEU A 29 -12.96 1.07 -0.33
CA LEU A 29 -12.71 0.64 1.06
C LEU A 29 -12.80 1.85 2.00
N THR A 30 -13.45 1.67 3.15
CA THR A 30 -13.56 2.71 4.20
C THR A 30 -12.33 2.75 5.12
N LEU A 31 -11.25 2.06 4.74
CA LEU A 31 -10.05 1.87 5.54
C LEU A 31 -8.97 2.88 5.13
N PRO A 32 -8.05 3.27 6.03
CA PRO A 32 -6.96 4.17 5.66
C PRO A 32 -6.07 3.52 4.60
N LEU A 33 -5.91 4.20 3.47
CA LEU A 33 -5.06 3.79 2.35
C LEU A 33 -3.67 4.42 2.50
N VAL A 34 -2.64 3.58 2.49
CA VAL A 34 -1.23 4.00 2.46
C VAL A 34 -0.71 3.80 1.04
N LEU A 35 -0.24 4.87 0.41
CA LEU A 35 0.34 4.80 -0.93
C LEU A 35 1.85 4.58 -0.85
N LEU A 36 2.33 3.46 -1.38
CA LEU A 36 3.76 3.14 -1.44
C LEU A 36 4.51 4.06 -2.41
N ASP A 37 3.86 4.47 -3.52
CA ASP A 37 4.47 5.40 -4.47
C ASP A 37 4.38 6.86 -4.00
N ASP A 38 3.77 7.14 -2.84
CA ASP A 38 3.90 8.46 -2.24
C ASP A 38 5.38 8.79 -2.09
N ASP A 39 5.75 10.05 -2.31
CA ASP A 39 7.14 10.49 -2.52
C ASP A 39 7.96 10.43 -1.22
N GLN A 40 7.99 9.26 -0.59
CA GLN A 40 8.73 8.91 0.61
C GLN A 40 10.23 8.72 0.31
N ARG A 41 10.61 8.84 -0.98
CA ARG A 41 12.01 8.85 -1.44
C ARG A 41 12.87 9.94 -0.80
N LYS A 42 12.27 10.93 -0.14
CA LYS A 42 13.02 11.97 0.59
C LYS A 42 13.60 11.51 1.94
N THR A 43 13.16 10.38 2.48
CA THR A 43 13.65 9.87 3.80
C THR A 43 14.50 8.61 3.70
N PHE A 44 14.50 7.93 2.55
CA PHE A 44 15.51 6.90 2.29
C PHE A 44 16.82 7.59 1.88
N THR A 45 17.46 8.28 2.83
CA THR A 45 18.92 8.47 2.75
C THR A 45 19.49 7.07 2.64
N GLU A 46 19.94 6.75 1.43
CA GLU A 46 20.94 5.74 1.08
C GLU A 46 21.63 5.23 2.35
N ARG A 47 21.17 4.09 2.89
CA ARG A 47 21.98 3.35 3.84
C ARG A 47 23.13 2.83 3.00
N ASP A 48 24.23 3.57 3.00
CA ASP A 48 25.54 3.25 2.41
C ASP A 48 26.19 2.05 3.15
N ASP A 49 25.41 1.00 3.36
CA ASP A 49 25.72 -0.20 4.13
C ASP A 49 25.27 -1.42 3.32
N ASN A 50 25.42 -1.35 2.00
CA ASN A 50 25.47 -2.54 1.16
C ASN A 50 26.95 -2.94 1.06
N PRO A 51 27.48 -3.75 2.00
CA PRO A 51 28.86 -4.18 1.92
C PRO A 51 29.07 -4.94 0.61
N VAL A 52 30.13 -4.57 -0.09
CA VAL A 52 30.58 -5.19 -1.35
C VAL A 52 30.83 -6.69 -1.21
#